data_AF-A0A6G4UE94-F1
#
_entry.id   AF-A0A6G4UE94-F1
#
_cell.length_a   1.000
_cell.length_b   1.000
_cell.length_c   1.000
_cell.angle_alpha   90.00
_cell.angle_beta   90.00
_cell.angle_gamma   90.00
#
_symmetry.space_group_name_H-M   'P 1'
#
loop_
_entity.id
_entity.type
_entity.pdbx_description
1 polymer ?
#
loop_
_entity_poly.entity_id
_entity_poly.type
_entity_poly.pdbx_seq_one_letter_code
_entity_poly.pdbx_strand_id
1 'polypeptide(L)'
;SHTPDTPHRTIHFRGGTATAQCLPDGRIFLSSWSPAAGYTIEEATRGPSRTALLELEPSSDDTEDLAVTLRCTNDRPTTAPPPPEDADDSDED
;
A
#
# COMPACT_ATOMS: atom_id res chain seq x y z
N SER A 1 -20.10 19.93 14.50
CA SER A 1 -19.51 18.62 14.79
C SER A 1 -18.10 18.59 14.23
N HIS A 2 -17.08 18.64 15.09
CA HIS A 2 -15.70 18.40 14.64
C HIS A 2 -15.52 16.88 14.67
N THR A 3 -15.56 16.23 13.50
CA THR A 3 -14.95 14.90 13.37
C THR A 3 -13.47 15.05 13.72
N PRO A 4 -12.91 14.21 14.59
CA PRO A 4 -11.46 14.21 14.79
C PRO A 4 -10.81 13.94 13.43
N ASP A 5 -10.07 14.93 12.93
CA ASP A 5 -9.22 14.76 11.76
C ASP A 5 -8.18 13.69 12.12
N THR A 6 -8.29 12.52 11.50
CA THR A 6 -7.36 11.44 11.82
C THR A 6 -6.06 11.74 11.10
N PRO A 7 -4.93 11.82 11.81
CA PRO A 7 -3.76 12.49 11.26
C PRO A 7 -3.18 11.70 10.09
N HIS A 8 -2.93 12.40 8.99
CA HIS A 8 -2.14 11.88 7.89
C HIS A 8 -0.71 11.56 8.36
N ARG A 9 -0.16 10.46 7.82
CA ARG A 9 1.20 10.00 8.09
C ARG A 9 1.89 9.61 6.79
N THR A 10 3.15 10.01 6.67
CA THR A 10 4.02 9.59 5.58
C THR A 10 4.70 8.27 5.93
N ILE A 11 4.59 7.30 5.02
CA ILE A 11 5.21 5.98 5.06
C ILE A 11 6.30 5.96 4.00
N HIS A 12 7.48 5.43 4.36
CA HIS A 12 8.59 5.23 3.44
C HIS A 12 8.73 3.74 3.14
N PHE A 13 8.99 3.41 1.87
CA PHE A 13 9.21 2.04 1.40
C PHE A 13 10.21 2.04 0.24
N ARG A 14 10.67 0.86 -0.19
CA ARG A 14 11.72 0.71 -1.23
C ARG A 14 11.43 1.52 -2.50
N GLY A 15 10.18 1.50 -2.96
CA GLY A 15 9.73 2.18 -4.18
C GLY A 15 9.28 3.63 -4.01
N GLY A 16 9.40 4.25 -2.83
CA GLY A 16 9.04 5.65 -2.64
C GLY A 16 8.36 5.96 -1.32
N THR A 17 7.39 6.88 -1.37
CA THR A 17 6.63 7.33 -0.21
C THR A 17 5.13 7.35 -0.46
N ALA A 18 4.36 7.19 0.61
CA ALA A 18 2.91 7.28 0.62
C ALA A 18 2.47 8.15 1.79
N THR A 19 1.36 8.87 1.65
CA THR A 19 0.68 9.55 2.76
C THR A 19 -0.69 8.93 2.93
N ALA A 20 -0.96 8.41 4.12
CA ALA A 20 -2.23 7.73 4.44
C ALA A 20 -2.75 8.14 5.82
N GLN A 21 -4.02 7.83 6.07
CA GLN A 21 -4.67 7.99 7.37
C GLN A 21 -5.35 6.68 7.77
N CYS A 22 -5.35 6.38 9.06
CA CYS A 22 -6.23 5.37 9.63
C CYS A 22 -7.58 5.99 9.94
N LEU A 23 -8.67 5.26 9.73
CA LEU A 23 -10.01 5.67 10.13
C LEU A 23 -10.36 5.04 11.48
N PRO A 24 -11.33 5.60 12.23
CA PRO A 24 -11.72 5.09 13.56
C PRO A 24 -12.19 3.63 13.56
N ASP A 25 -12.65 3.12 12.42
CA ASP A 25 -13.07 1.73 12.23
C ASP A 25 -11.93 0.77 11.83
N GLY A 26 -10.69 1.26 11.80
CA GLY A 26 -9.49 0.48 11.50
C GLY A 26 -9.16 0.35 10.01
N ARG A 27 -10.00 0.88 9.11
CA ARG A 27 -9.66 0.98 7.68
C ARG A 27 -8.58 2.04 7.44
N ILE A 28 -7.82 1.86 6.37
CA ILE A 28 -6.83 2.82 5.86
C ILE A 28 -7.38 3.55 4.65
N PHE A 29 -7.02 4.83 4.51
CA PHE A 29 -7.23 5.63 3.31
C PHE A 29 -5.91 6.24 2.85
N LEU A 30 -5.50 5.94 1.62
CA LEU A 30 -4.28 6.44 0.99
C LEU A 30 -4.58 7.74 0.22
N SER A 31 -3.97 8.84 0.65
CA SER A 31 -4.25 10.19 0.16
C SER A 31 -3.34 10.60 -1.00
N SER A 32 -2.05 10.29 -0.90
CA SER A 32 -1.06 10.63 -1.93
C SER A 32 0.13 9.69 -1.89
N TRP A 33 0.94 9.69 -2.95
CA TRP A 33 2.15 8.90 -3.06
C TRP A 33 3.13 9.57 -4.01
N SER A 34 4.40 9.19 -3.91
CA SER A 34 5.46 9.65 -4.79
C SER A 34 6.45 8.51 -5.02
N PRO A 35 6.59 8.02 -6.25
CA PRO A 35 7.56 6.98 -6.56
C PRO A 35 8.99 7.50 -6.38
N ALA A 36 9.89 6.62 -5.97
CA ALA A 36 11.32 6.88 -6.00
C ALA A 36 11.83 6.92 -7.45
N ALA A 37 13.05 7.44 -7.65
CA ALA A 37 13.69 7.39 -8.97
C ALA A 37 13.82 5.94 -9.44
N GLY A 38 13.54 5.70 -10.72
CA GLY A 38 13.55 4.36 -11.31
C GLY A 38 12.29 3.53 -11.04
N TYR A 39 11.23 4.13 -10.50
CA TYR A 39 9.91 3.50 -10.35
C TYR A 39 8.81 4.37 -10.96
N THR A 40 7.79 3.74 -11.52
CA THR A 40 6.51 4.33 -11.91
C THR A 40 5.39 3.73 -11.04
N ILE A 41 4.23 4.39 -11.00
CA ILE A 41 3.04 3.81 -10.36
C ILE A 41 2.17 3.24 -11.47
N GLU A 42 1.96 1.93 -11.42
CA GLU A 42 1.09 1.18 -12.32
C GLU A 42 -0.36 1.29 -11.84
N GLU A 43 -0.58 0.80 -10.60
CA GLU A 43 -1.90 0.77 -9.98
C GLU A 43 -1.86 1.31 -8.53
N ALA A 44 -2.98 1.90 -8.11
CA ALA A 44 -3.17 2.35 -6.73
C ALA A 44 -4.60 2.10 -6.24
N THR A 45 -4.75 1.22 -5.25
CA THR A 45 -6.01 1.05 -4.51
C THR A 45 -6.00 1.89 -3.25
N ARG A 46 -6.81 2.95 -3.23
CA ARG A 46 -6.79 3.97 -2.16
C ARG A 46 -7.50 3.59 -0.86
N GLY A 47 -8.55 2.77 -0.91
CA GLY A 47 -9.51 2.61 0.18
C GLY A 47 -10.60 3.71 0.21
N PRO A 48 -11.41 3.81 1.28
CA PRO A 48 -11.20 3.19 2.60
C PRO A 48 -11.45 1.68 2.59
N SER A 49 -10.44 0.91 2.98
CA SER A 49 -10.52 -0.55 3.10
C SER A 49 -9.58 -1.05 4.21
N ARG A 50 -9.55 -2.35 4.49
CA ARG A 50 -8.60 -2.92 5.48
C ARG A 50 -7.14 -2.73 5.07
N THR A 51 -6.90 -2.65 3.76
CA THR A 51 -5.60 -2.40 3.16
C THR A 51 -5.73 -1.36 2.04
N ALA A 52 -4.62 -0.68 1.76
CA ALA A 52 -4.40 0.08 0.53
C ALA A 52 -3.22 -0.56 -0.21
N LEU A 53 -3.21 -0.47 -1.54
CA LEU A 53 -2.19 -1.08 -2.40
C LEU A 53 -1.58 -0.02 -3.31
N LEU A 54 -0.26 -0.10 -3.49
CA LEU A 54 0.45 0.54 -4.58
C LEU A 54 1.23 -0.54 -5.33
N GLU A 55 1.09 -0.58 -6.64
CA GLU A 55 1.90 -1.40 -7.53
C GLU A 55 2.85 -0.49 -8.29
N LEU A 56 4.14 -0.82 -8.22
CA LEU A 56 5.19 -0.01 -8.82
C LEU A 56 5.99 -0.84 -9.80
N GLU A 57 6.00 -0.41 -11.06
CA GLU A 57 6.87 -0.97 -12.09
C GLU A 57 8.26 -0.31 -11.97
N PRO A 58 9.33 -1.10 -11.82
CA PRO A 58 10.70 -0.61 -11.93
C PRO A 58 11.02 -0.28 -13.40
N SER A 59 11.83 0.75 -13.63
CA SER A 59 12.25 1.14 -14.99
C SER A 59 13.14 0.12 -15.72
N SER A 60 13.43 -1.02 -15.09
CA SER A 60 14.26 -2.08 -15.62
C SER A 60 13.38 -3.31 -15.80
N ASP A 61 13.14 -3.73 -17.05
CA ASP A 61 12.29 -4.87 -17.39
C ASP A 61 12.74 -6.21 -16.76
N ASP A 62 14.01 -6.33 -16.34
CA ASP A 62 14.53 -7.53 -15.67
C ASP A 62 14.18 -7.61 -14.17
N THR A 63 13.39 -6.67 -13.64
CA THR A 63 13.01 -6.61 -12.22
C THR A 63 11.49 -6.73 -12.09
N GLU A 64 11.05 -7.65 -11.24
CA GLU A 64 9.63 -7.80 -10.90
C GLU A 64 9.03 -6.54 -10.28
N ASP A 65 7.73 -6.37 -10.49
CA ASP A 65 6.95 -5.31 -9.89
C ASP A 65 6.98 -5.33 -8.37
N LEU A 66 6.93 -4.14 -7.78
CA LEU A 66 6.90 -3.97 -6.34
C LEU A 66 5.47 -3.70 -5.87
N ALA A 67 4.83 -4.72 -5.33
CA ALA A 67 3.56 -4.56 -4.61
C ALA A 67 3.80 -4.06 -3.17
N VAL A 68 3.16 -2.95 -2.81
CA VAL A 68 3.23 -2.33 -1.47
C VAL A 68 1.85 -2.34 -0.83
N THR A 69 1.66 -3.24 0.13
CA THR A 69 0.44 -3.26 0.95
C THR A 69 0.61 -2.36 2.17
N LEU A 70 -0.35 -1.48 2.41
CA LEU A 70 -0.44 -0.63 3.59
C LEU A 70 -1.65 -1.00 4.43
N ARG A 71 -1.53 -0.96 5.76
CA ARG A 71 -2.63 -1.20 6.71
C ARG A 71 -2.50 -0.33 7.96
N CYS A 72 -3.54 -0.32 8.78
CA CYS A 72 -3.50 0.25 10.11
C CYS A 72 -2.97 -0.75 11.14
N THR A 73 -2.05 -0.32 11.99
CA THR A 73 -1.58 -1.07 13.15
C THR A 73 -1.40 -0.10 14.31
N ASN A 74 -2.14 -0.29 15.40
CA ASN A 74 -2.19 0.64 16.53
C ASN A 74 -2.45 2.10 16.09
N ASP A 75 -3.49 2.29 15.26
CA ASP A 75 -3.90 3.59 14.71
C ASP A 75 -2.84 4.31 13.86
N ARG A 76 -1.81 3.59 13.41
CA ARG A 76 -0.76 4.11 12.52
C ARG A 76 -0.74 3.36 11.19
N PRO A 77 -0.70 4.08 10.05
CA PRO A 77 -0.40 3.47 8.77
C PRO A 77 1.00 2.83 8.77
N THR A 78 1.10 1.60 8.30
CA THR A 78 2.36 0.84 8.18
C THR A 78 2.33 -0.03 6.93
N THR A 79 3.50 -0.39 6.42
CA THR A 79 3.60 -1.48 5.43
C THR A 79 3.22 -2.82 6.07
N ALA A 80 2.62 -3.67 5.26
CA ALA A 80 2.32 -5.06 5.56
C ALA A 80 3.08 -5.95 4.57
N PRO A 81 3.40 -7.20 4.95
CA PRO A 81 3.77 -8.20 3.96
C PRO A 81 2.67 -8.31 2.89
N PRO A 82 3.01 -8.70 1.66
CA PRO A 82 2.00 -9.01 0.67
C PRO A 82 1.01 -10.04 1.24
N PRO A 83 -0.27 -10.02 0.83
CA PRO A 83 -1.15 -11.12 1.15
C PRO A 83 -0.48 -12.43 0.72
N PRO A 84 -0.64 -13.53 1.47
CA PRO A 84 -0.18 -14.82 0.97
C PRO A 84 -0.82 -15.02 -0.40
N GLU A 85 0.01 -15.25 -1.41
CA GLU A 85 -0.48 -15.71 -2.71
C GLU A 85 -1.33 -16.95 -2.40
N ASP A 86 -2.61 -16.93 -2.77
CA ASP A 86 -3.44 -18.12 -2.68
C ASP A 86 -2.65 -19.23 -3.36
N ALA A 87 -2.26 -20.24 -2.58
CA ALA A 87 -1.58 -21.41 -3.09
C ALA A 87 -2.55 -22.14 -4.01
N ASP A 88 -2.63 -21.73 -5.27
CA ASP A 88 -3.29 -22.50 -6.31
C ASP A 88 -2.35 -23.65 -6.66
N ASP A 89 -2.57 -24.69 -5.86
CA ASP A 89 -2.23 -26.10 -6.02
C ASP A 89 -1.87 -26.46 -7.47
N SER A 90 -0.57 -26.63 -7.73
CA SER A 90 -0.11 -27.33 -8.93
C SER A 90 -0.44 -28.81 -8.78
N ASP A 91 -1.64 -29.22 -9.17
CA ASP A 91 -1.94 -30.63 -9.47
C ASP A 91 -2.48 -30.71 -10.91
N GLU A 92 -1.53 -30.80 -11.84
CA GLU A 92 -1.75 -31.20 -13.23
C GLU A 92 -1.83 -32.74 -13.26
N ASP A 93 -2.99 -33.31 -13.63
CA ASP A 93 -3.16 -34.73 -14.02
C ASP A 93 -3.13 -34.88 -15.54
#